data_AF-A0A0G1RAR1-F1
#
_entry.id   AF-A0A0G1RAR1-F1
#
_cell.length_a   1.000
_cell.length_b   1.000
_cell.length_c   1.000
_cell.angle_alpha   90.00
_cell.angle_beta   90.00
_cell.angle_gamma   90.00
#
_symmetry.space_group_name_H-M   'P 1'
#
loop_
_entity.id
_entity.type
_entity.pdbx_description
1 polymer ?
#
loop_
_entity_poly.entity_id
_entity_poly.type
_entity_poly.pdbx_seq_one_letter_code
_entity_poly.pdbx_strand_id
1 'polypeptide(L)'
;MRYSKRKTTEISVVFLWYSGMLDNMDVKEFADKASKVIGTTKVTATSIQHKDVGYALHLHSNVYATETGLVTIAKLVPHDSDLPEFVFRWDHGNGELDVDIFSNGKSRKDWDELGYKGHHTVLVNPDGREYEADISIHNRQIFKGVIKVGLVQGLVLNETITLTEHIDVQIVD
;
A
#
# COMPACT_ATOMS: atom_id res chain seq x y z
N MET A 1 0.18 -44.40 17.42
CA MET A 1 0.41 -43.81 16.08
C MET A 1 -0.86 -43.05 15.68
N ARG A 2 -0.85 -41.71 15.66
CA ARG A 2 -1.99 -40.88 15.21
C ARG A 2 -1.54 -40.04 14.02
N TYR A 3 -2.11 -40.32 12.85
CA TYR A 3 -1.98 -39.48 11.66
C TYR A 3 -3.02 -38.36 11.70
N SER A 4 -2.60 -37.12 11.49
CA SER A 4 -3.49 -35.99 11.19
C SER A 4 -3.20 -35.54 9.77
N LYS A 5 -4.17 -35.74 8.86
CA LYS A 5 -4.14 -35.19 7.49
C LYS A 5 -4.69 -33.76 7.57
N ARG A 6 -3.85 -32.76 7.33
CA ARG A 6 -4.32 -31.39 7.04
C ARG A 6 -4.85 -31.37 5.60
N LYS A 7 -6.09 -30.93 5.42
CA LYS A 7 -6.62 -30.54 4.11
C LYS A 7 -6.06 -29.15 3.80
N THR A 8 -5.29 -29.06 2.72
CA THR A 8 -4.91 -27.78 2.11
C THR A 8 -5.99 -27.44 1.10
N THR A 9 -6.67 -26.30 1.27
CA THR A 9 -7.59 -25.76 0.27
C THR A 9 -6.78 -24.85 -0.63
N GLU A 10 -6.62 -25.23 -1.90
CA GLU A 10 -6.07 -24.34 -2.93
C GLU A 10 -7.12 -23.28 -3.26
N ILE A 11 -6.77 -22.01 -3.06
CA ILE A 11 -7.51 -20.87 -3.58
C ILE A 11 -6.75 -20.39 -4.81
N SER A 12 -7.27 -20.69 -6.00
CA SER A 12 -6.73 -20.19 -7.26
C SER A 12 -7.13 -18.73 -7.43
N VAL A 13 -6.18 -17.81 -7.28
CA VAL A 13 -6.37 -16.40 -7.63
C VAL A 13 -5.82 -16.19 -9.05
N VAL A 14 -6.72 -15.87 -9.99
CA VAL A 14 -6.36 -15.56 -11.38
C VAL A 14 -5.88 -14.10 -11.44
N PHE A 15 -4.60 -13.88 -11.73
CA PHE A 15 -4.05 -12.54 -11.98
C PHE A 15 -4.13 -12.22 -13.47
N LEU A 16 -4.95 -11.24 -13.84
CA LEU A 16 -4.91 -10.61 -15.16
C LEU A 16 -3.79 -9.57 -15.15
N TRP A 17 -2.72 -9.86 -15.87
CA TRP A 17 -1.59 -8.95 -16.04
C TRP A 17 -1.97 -7.82 -17.00
N TYR A 18 -2.02 -6.59 -16.52
CA TYR A 18 -1.99 -5.41 -17.39
C TYR A 18 -0.62 -4.75 -17.24
N SER A 19 0.22 -4.94 -18.25
CA SER A 19 1.57 -4.39 -18.32
C SER A 19 1.51 -2.92 -18.77
N GLY A 20 1.21 -2.02 -17.83
CA GLY A 20 1.60 -0.62 -17.91
C GLY A 20 2.84 -0.41 -17.06
N MET A 21 3.95 0.05 -17.66
CA MET A 21 5.23 0.33 -17.00
C MET A 21 5.05 1.11 -15.68
N LEU A 22 5.21 0.39 -14.57
CA LEU A 22 5.59 0.95 -13.27
C LEU A 22 7.04 0.53 -13.07
N ASP A 23 7.92 1.45 -12.68
CA ASP A 23 9.28 1.12 -12.25
C ASP A 23 9.16 0.22 -11.02
N ASN A 24 9.21 -1.09 -11.25
CA ASN A 24 9.10 -2.10 -10.22
C ASN A 24 10.52 -2.53 -9.83
N MET A 25 10.77 -2.54 -8.53
CA MET A 25 11.97 -3.18 -7.98
C MET A 25 12.02 -4.66 -8.40
N ASP A 26 13.23 -5.15 -8.69
CA ASP A 26 13.44 -6.55 -9.04
C ASP A 26 13.13 -7.46 -7.85
N VAL A 27 12.57 -8.66 -8.12
CA VAL A 27 12.16 -9.61 -7.07
C VAL A 27 13.34 -10.02 -6.19
N LYS A 28 14.52 -10.25 -6.78
CA LYS A 28 15.71 -10.64 -6.05
C LYS A 28 16.22 -9.48 -5.19
N GLU A 29 16.19 -8.27 -5.73
CA GLU A 29 16.56 -7.07 -4.98
C GLU A 29 15.64 -6.87 -3.76
N PHE A 30 14.32 -7.05 -3.92
CA PHE A 30 13.41 -6.99 -2.80
C PHE A 30 13.65 -8.10 -1.77
N ALA A 31 13.95 -9.32 -2.23
CA ALA A 31 14.22 -10.46 -1.37
C ALA A 31 15.41 -10.19 -0.44
N ASP A 32 16.49 -9.61 -0.99
CA ASP A 32 17.77 -9.40 -0.31
C ASP A 32 17.81 -8.19 0.63
N LYS A 33 16.76 -7.35 0.67
CA LYS A 33 16.72 -6.19 1.57
C LYS A 33 16.59 -6.59 3.04
N ALA A 34 17.53 -6.09 3.85
CA ALA A 34 17.65 -6.37 5.28
C ALA A 34 16.43 -5.95 6.11
N SER A 35 15.80 -4.83 5.74
CA SER A 35 14.59 -4.32 6.38
C SER A 35 13.62 -3.88 5.31
N LYS A 36 12.41 -4.42 5.34
CA LYS A 36 11.40 -4.11 4.32
C LYS A 36 9.97 -4.08 4.80
N VAL A 37 9.14 -3.28 4.15
CA VAL A 37 7.70 -3.33 4.39
C VAL A 37 7.17 -4.57 3.71
N ILE A 38 6.53 -5.45 4.49
CA ILE A 38 5.99 -6.73 4.00
C ILE A 38 4.47 -6.77 3.97
N GLY A 39 3.81 -5.66 4.33
CA GLY A 39 2.36 -5.59 4.35
C GLY A 39 1.78 -4.48 5.22
N THR A 40 0.48 -4.56 5.45
CA THR A 40 -0.28 -3.67 6.34
C THR A 40 -0.87 -4.43 7.52
N THR A 41 -1.07 -3.75 8.66
CA THR A 41 -1.88 -4.26 9.78
C THR A 41 -3.27 -3.65 9.76
N LYS A 42 -3.33 -2.31 9.75
CA LYS A 42 -4.57 -1.56 9.80
C LYS A 42 -4.47 -0.32 8.92
N VAL A 43 -5.44 -0.15 8.04
CA VAL A 43 -5.58 1.03 7.19
C VAL A 43 -6.93 1.67 7.49
N THR A 44 -6.95 2.97 7.78
CA THR A 44 -8.17 3.72 8.09
C THR A 44 -8.17 5.08 7.43
N ALA A 45 -9.28 5.50 6.86
CA ALA A 45 -9.51 6.91 6.54
C ALA A 45 -9.85 7.66 7.83
N THR A 46 -8.95 8.53 8.31
CA THR A 46 -9.15 9.33 9.53
C THR A 46 -9.97 10.58 9.26
N SER A 47 -9.98 11.05 8.01
CA SER A 47 -10.83 12.12 7.51
C SER A 47 -11.17 11.89 6.04
N ILE A 48 -12.39 12.23 5.64
CA ILE A 48 -12.81 12.30 4.23
C ILE A 48 -13.51 13.64 4.06
N GLN A 49 -12.80 14.62 3.49
CA GLN A 49 -13.39 15.92 3.15
C GLN A 49 -14.22 15.82 1.86
N HIS A 50 -13.80 14.98 0.92
CA HIS A 50 -14.54 14.72 -0.32
C HIS A 50 -14.30 13.29 -0.80
N LYS A 51 -15.35 12.62 -1.29
CA LYS A 51 -15.24 11.38 -2.06
C LYS A 51 -16.34 11.38 -3.09
N ASP A 52 -15.97 11.30 -4.35
CA ASP A 52 -16.91 11.26 -5.45
C ASP A 52 -17.89 10.08 -5.33
N VAL A 53 -19.14 10.31 -5.72
CA VAL A 53 -20.24 9.33 -5.63
C VAL A 53 -20.08 8.19 -6.61
N GLY A 54 -19.39 8.41 -7.74
CA GLY A 54 -19.08 7.40 -8.75
C GLY A 54 -17.95 6.46 -8.35
N TYR A 55 -17.45 6.54 -7.11
CA TYR A 55 -16.34 5.74 -6.61
C TYR A 55 -16.64 5.09 -5.28
N ALA A 56 -16.20 3.84 -5.12
CA ALA A 56 -16.12 3.14 -3.86
C ALA A 56 -14.68 3.19 -3.32
N LEU A 57 -14.53 3.56 -2.05
CA LEU A 57 -13.24 3.51 -1.35
C LEU A 57 -13.09 2.15 -0.66
N HIS A 58 -12.07 1.41 -1.02
CA HIS A 58 -11.71 0.13 -0.41
C HIS A 58 -10.39 0.30 0.34
N LEU A 59 -10.37 0.02 1.64
CA LEU A 59 -9.17 0.07 2.47
C LEU A 59 -8.64 -1.35 2.69
N HIS A 60 -7.34 -1.55 2.50
CA HIS A 60 -6.71 -2.87 2.54
C HIS A 60 -5.86 -3.04 3.80
N SER A 61 -6.47 -3.61 4.84
CA SER A 61 -5.81 -4.02 6.08
C SER A 61 -5.39 -5.49 6.03
N ASN A 62 -4.33 -5.87 6.74
CA ASN A 62 -3.83 -7.25 6.81
C ASN A 62 -3.50 -7.86 5.44
N VAL A 63 -2.94 -7.06 4.53
CA VAL A 63 -2.45 -7.52 3.24
C VAL A 63 -0.94 -7.63 3.24
N TYR A 64 -0.40 -8.49 2.38
CA TYR A 64 1.04 -8.66 2.21
C TYR A 64 1.55 -7.92 0.97
N ALA A 65 2.85 -7.59 1.00
CA ALA A 65 3.54 -7.06 -0.17
C ALA A 65 3.56 -8.09 -1.31
N THR A 66 3.58 -7.61 -2.55
CA THR A 66 3.89 -8.44 -3.72
C THR A 66 5.34 -8.93 -3.65
N GLU A 67 5.70 -9.87 -4.54
CA GLU A 67 7.09 -10.34 -4.69
C GLU A 67 8.07 -9.22 -5.08
N THR A 68 7.56 -8.13 -5.64
CA THR A 68 8.31 -6.91 -5.98
C THR A 68 8.27 -5.84 -4.90
N GLY A 69 7.66 -6.12 -3.74
CA GLY A 69 7.64 -5.20 -2.59
C GLY A 69 6.59 -4.10 -2.63
N LEU A 70 5.61 -4.18 -3.53
CA LEU A 70 4.50 -3.22 -3.58
C LEU A 70 3.41 -3.62 -2.59
N VAL A 71 2.87 -2.65 -1.85
CA VAL A 71 1.71 -2.88 -0.98
C VAL A 71 0.56 -1.99 -1.38
N THR A 72 -0.56 -2.60 -1.78
CA THR A 72 -1.81 -1.85 -2.00
C THR A 72 -2.43 -1.46 -0.66
N ILE A 73 -2.52 -0.17 -0.41
CA ILE A 73 -3.05 0.41 0.83
C ILE A 73 -4.56 0.65 0.72
N ALA A 74 -5.00 1.20 -0.39
CA ALA A 74 -6.39 1.52 -0.66
C ALA A 74 -6.66 1.54 -2.17
N LYS A 75 -7.92 1.46 -2.55
CA LYS A 75 -8.39 1.65 -3.93
C LYS A 75 -9.60 2.55 -3.98
N LEU A 76 -9.66 3.43 -4.97
CA LEU A 76 -10.89 4.07 -5.41
C LEU A 76 -11.33 3.37 -6.69
N VAL A 77 -12.32 2.50 -6.54
CA VAL A 77 -12.87 1.70 -7.63
C VAL A 77 -14.06 2.43 -8.22
N PRO A 78 -14.07 2.73 -9.53
CA PRO A 78 -15.19 3.41 -10.15
C PRO A 78 -16.39 2.46 -10.27
N HIS A 79 -17.59 3.03 -10.22
CA HIS A 79 -18.84 2.30 -10.48
C HIS A 79 -19.10 2.14 -11.99
N ASP A 80 -18.45 2.97 -12.78
CA ASP A 80 -18.51 3.01 -14.25
C ASP A 80 -17.17 2.57 -14.83
N SER A 81 -17.18 1.65 -15.81
CA SER A 81 -15.98 1.12 -16.46
C SER A 81 -15.20 2.14 -17.28
N ASP A 82 -15.82 3.26 -17.65
CA ASP A 82 -15.18 4.32 -18.43
C ASP A 82 -14.33 5.26 -17.55
N LEU A 83 -14.50 5.18 -16.22
CA LEU A 83 -13.71 5.93 -15.26
C LEU A 83 -12.45 5.14 -14.84
N PRO A 84 -11.35 5.83 -14.51
CA PRO A 84 -10.14 5.17 -14.04
C PRO A 84 -10.29 4.59 -12.63
N GLU A 85 -9.57 3.52 -12.30
CA GLU A 85 -9.28 3.08 -10.94
C GLU A 85 -8.07 3.86 -10.39
N PHE A 86 -8.11 4.22 -9.10
CA PHE A 86 -6.95 4.78 -8.41
C PHE A 86 -6.48 3.81 -7.32
N VAL A 87 -5.19 3.52 -7.31
CA VAL A 87 -4.58 2.57 -6.37
C VAL A 87 -3.56 3.30 -5.52
N PHE A 88 -3.81 3.33 -4.21
CA PHE A 88 -2.87 3.85 -3.22
C PHE A 88 -1.85 2.75 -2.94
N ARG A 89 -0.58 3.04 -3.18
CA ARG A 89 0.49 2.06 -3.18
C ARG A 89 1.65 2.57 -2.34
N TRP A 90 2.08 1.72 -1.42
CA TRP A 90 3.33 1.94 -0.70
C TRP A 90 4.47 1.33 -1.51
N ASP A 91 5.46 2.15 -1.85
CA ASP A 91 6.71 1.70 -2.43
C ASP A 91 7.78 1.52 -1.33
N HIS A 92 8.48 0.40 -1.40
CA HIS A 92 9.54 0.07 -0.49
C HIS A 92 10.80 0.95 -0.66
N GLY A 93 11.00 1.56 -1.84
CA GLY A 93 12.17 2.38 -2.13
C GLY A 93 12.23 3.71 -1.36
N ASN A 94 11.10 4.41 -1.25
CA ASN A 94 11.08 5.81 -0.82
C ASN A 94 10.33 6.05 0.50
N GLY A 95 9.60 5.06 1.02
CA GLY A 95 8.75 5.27 2.20
C GLY A 95 7.59 6.22 1.96
N GLU A 96 7.21 6.37 0.69
CA GLU A 96 6.16 7.26 0.22
C GLU A 96 4.91 6.45 -0.12
N LEU A 97 3.76 7.08 0.08
CA LEU A 97 2.47 6.59 -0.36
C LEU A 97 2.12 7.32 -1.66
N ASP A 98 2.13 6.59 -2.76
CA ASP A 98 1.75 7.11 -4.07
C ASP A 98 0.35 6.63 -4.47
N VAL A 99 -0.23 7.31 -5.45
CA VAL A 99 -1.51 6.97 -6.06
C VAL A 99 -1.27 6.75 -7.54
N ASP A 100 -1.48 5.54 -8.00
CA ASP A 100 -1.43 5.20 -9.41
C ASP A 100 -2.83 5.27 -10.02
N ILE A 101 -2.93 5.65 -11.29
CA ILE A 101 -4.16 5.73 -12.06
C ILE A 101 -4.17 4.66 -13.15
N PHE A 102 -5.24 3.88 -13.23
CA PHE A 102 -5.41 2.80 -14.20
C PHE A 102 -6.71 2.97 -14.96
N SER A 103 -6.65 2.96 -16.29
CA SER A 103 -7.84 2.95 -17.14
C SER A 103 -7.57 2.04 -18.32
N ASN A 104 -8.61 1.35 -18.79
CA ASN A 104 -8.50 0.39 -19.89
C ASN A 104 -7.82 1.03 -21.12
N GLY A 105 -6.55 0.67 -21.34
CA GLY A 105 -5.76 1.11 -22.49
C GLY A 105 -5.08 2.47 -22.39
N LYS A 106 -5.16 3.20 -21.25
CA LYS A 106 -4.46 4.48 -21.07
C LYS A 106 -3.31 4.34 -20.07
N SER A 107 -2.17 4.93 -20.41
CA SER A 107 -1.01 5.06 -19.52
C SER A 107 -1.20 6.21 -18.53
N ARG A 108 -0.45 6.23 -17.42
CA ARG A 108 -0.42 7.36 -16.48
C ARG A 108 -0.11 8.69 -17.18
N LYS A 109 0.82 8.68 -18.15
CA LYS A 109 1.23 9.88 -18.89
C LYS A 109 0.07 10.49 -19.65
N ASP A 110 -0.79 9.66 -20.23
CA ASP A 110 -1.98 10.12 -20.95
C ASP A 110 -2.93 10.88 -20.00
N TRP A 111 -2.97 10.49 -18.72
CA TRP A 111 -3.78 11.15 -17.71
C TRP A 111 -3.14 12.42 -17.16
N ASP A 112 -1.80 12.45 -17.02
CA ASP A 112 -1.06 13.65 -16.63
C ASP A 112 -1.34 14.80 -17.62
N GLU A 113 -1.31 14.51 -18.93
CA GLU A 113 -1.66 15.48 -19.99
C GLU A 113 -3.13 15.94 -19.93
N LEU A 114 -4.01 15.08 -19.44
CA LEU A 114 -5.43 15.36 -19.23
C LEU A 114 -5.74 16.05 -17.88
N GLY A 115 -4.70 16.44 -17.15
CA GLY A 115 -4.82 17.20 -15.90
C GLY A 115 -5.08 16.35 -14.66
N TYR A 116 -4.64 15.10 -14.65
CA TYR A 116 -4.57 14.30 -13.44
C TYR A 116 -3.68 14.98 -12.39
N LYS A 117 -4.18 15.04 -11.15
CA LYS A 117 -3.44 15.48 -9.97
C LYS A 117 -3.67 14.51 -8.82
N GLY A 118 -2.65 14.37 -7.98
CA GLY A 118 -2.73 13.57 -6.75
C GLY A 118 -1.92 12.28 -6.77
N HIS A 119 -0.90 12.16 -7.65
CA HIS A 119 0.02 11.01 -7.66
C HIS A 119 0.78 10.88 -6.34
N HIS A 120 1.34 11.98 -5.83
CA HIS A 120 2.02 11.98 -4.54
C HIS A 120 1.07 12.44 -3.44
N THR A 121 1.05 11.69 -2.34
CA THR A 121 0.36 12.10 -1.12
C THR A 121 1.28 12.95 -0.24
N VAL A 122 0.69 13.71 0.69
CA VAL A 122 1.43 14.53 1.65
C VAL A 122 1.40 13.85 3.01
N LEU A 123 2.58 13.55 3.58
CA LEU A 123 2.67 13.07 4.96
C LEU A 123 2.33 14.23 5.91
N VAL A 124 1.16 14.16 6.56
CA VAL A 124 0.67 15.20 7.47
C VAL A 124 0.94 14.87 8.94
N ASN A 125 1.17 13.60 9.25
CA ASN A 125 1.54 13.14 10.59
C ASN A 125 2.53 11.96 10.50
N PRO A 126 3.85 12.20 10.67
CA PRO A 126 4.88 11.16 10.61
C PRO A 126 4.71 10.05 11.65
N ASP A 127 4.43 10.40 12.91
CA ASP A 127 4.31 9.44 14.01
C ASP A 127 3.09 8.52 13.81
N GLY A 128 2.00 9.09 13.31
CA GLY A 128 0.79 8.36 12.99
C GLY A 128 0.79 7.66 11.63
N ARG A 129 1.77 7.95 10.74
CA ARG A 129 1.78 7.59 9.32
C ARG A 129 0.47 7.95 8.62
N GLU A 130 0.12 9.22 8.70
CA GLU A 130 -1.11 9.75 8.11
C GLU A 130 -0.78 10.61 6.90
N TYR A 131 -1.40 10.24 5.77
CA TYR A 131 -1.13 10.80 4.46
C TYR A 131 -2.39 11.46 3.92
N GLU A 132 -2.29 12.73 3.57
CA GLU A 132 -3.33 13.45 2.85
C GLU A 132 -3.22 13.16 1.36
N ALA A 133 -4.33 12.75 0.75
CA ALA A 133 -4.46 12.58 -0.68
C ALA A 133 -5.51 13.54 -1.22
N ASP A 134 -5.17 14.25 -2.29
CA ASP A 134 -6.07 15.14 -3.03
C ASP A 134 -6.01 14.77 -4.52
N ILE A 135 -7.00 14.01 -4.97
CA ILE A 135 -7.06 13.36 -6.28
C ILE A 135 -8.09 14.07 -7.14
N SER A 136 -7.69 14.49 -8.34
CA SER A 136 -8.60 15.08 -9.32
C SER A 136 -8.24 14.70 -10.76
N ILE A 137 -9.25 14.62 -11.62
CA ILE A 137 -9.13 14.42 -13.07
C ILE A 137 -10.08 15.37 -13.79
N HIS A 138 -9.69 15.99 -14.90
CA HIS A 138 -10.56 16.88 -15.69
C HIS A 138 -11.34 17.93 -14.86
N ASN A 139 -10.71 18.55 -13.86
CA ASN A 139 -11.32 19.49 -12.90
C ASN A 139 -12.44 18.89 -12.00
N ARG A 140 -12.62 17.57 -12.00
CA ARG A 140 -13.49 16.84 -11.08
C ARG A 140 -12.64 16.32 -9.92
N GLN A 141 -13.00 16.71 -8.70
CA GLN A 141 -12.37 16.17 -7.51
C GLN A 141 -12.91 14.76 -7.25
N ILE A 142 -12.00 13.78 -7.18
CA ILE A 142 -12.35 12.37 -6.97
C ILE A 142 -12.28 12.03 -5.49
N PHE A 143 -11.24 12.51 -4.80
CA PHE A 143 -11.05 12.22 -3.39
C PHE A 143 -10.23 13.31 -2.72
N LYS A 144 -10.62 13.69 -1.51
CA LYS A 144 -9.81 14.46 -0.57
C LYS A 144 -9.99 13.89 0.81
N GLY A 145 -8.91 13.42 1.41
CA GLY A 145 -8.96 12.65 2.65
C GLY A 145 -7.60 12.41 3.24
N VAL A 146 -7.60 11.97 4.50
CA VAL A 146 -6.40 11.52 5.21
C VAL A 146 -6.51 10.02 5.45
N ILE A 147 -5.51 9.27 5.00
CA ILE A 147 -5.39 7.83 5.22
C ILE A 147 -4.25 7.57 6.20
N LYS A 148 -4.59 6.86 7.28
CA LYS A 148 -3.64 6.33 8.25
C LYS A 148 -3.25 4.91 7.89
N VAL A 149 -1.94 4.64 7.88
CA VAL A 149 -1.38 3.37 7.42
C VAL A 149 -0.54 2.71 8.51
N GLY A 150 -1.01 1.57 9.04
CA GLY A 150 -0.21 0.66 9.83
C GLY A 150 0.55 -0.30 8.92
N LEU A 151 1.89 -0.23 8.92
CA LEU A 151 2.75 -1.10 8.11
C LEU A 151 3.38 -2.21 8.96
N VAL A 152 3.63 -3.35 8.33
CA VAL A 152 4.42 -4.44 8.90
C VAL A 152 5.84 -4.33 8.36
N GLN A 153 6.82 -4.19 9.25
CA GLN A 153 8.23 -4.27 8.91
C GLN A 153 8.70 -5.73 9.04
N GLY A 154 9.19 -6.30 7.96
CA GLY A 154 9.94 -7.54 7.93
C GLY A 154 11.44 -7.26 8.04
N LEU A 155 12.14 -8.11 8.79
CA LEU A 155 13.60 -8.10 8.88
C LEU A 155 14.13 -9.41 8.30
N VAL A 156 15.06 -9.30 7.37
CA VAL A 156 15.79 -10.46 6.82
C VAL A 156 17.02 -10.66 7.68
N LEU A 157 16.99 -11.71 8.50
CA LEU A 157 18.03 -12.00 9.49
C LEU A 157 19.04 -12.96 8.90
N ASN A 158 20.12 -12.39 8.37
CA ASN A 158 21.22 -13.17 7.82
C ASN A 158 22.36 -13.34 8.83
N GLU A 159 22.33 -12.60 9.95
CA GLU A 159 23.29 -12.70 11.05
C GLU A 159 22.61 -12.51 12.42
N THR A 160 23.32 -12.92 13.46
CA THR A 160 22.90 -12.95 14.87
C THR A 160 22.35 -11.61 15.35
N ILE A 161 21.10 -11.59 15.84
CA ILE A 161 20.57 -10.43 16.57
C ILE A 161 21.10 -10.48 18.01
N THR A 162 21.79 -9.42 18.44
CA THR A 162 22.04 -9.17 19.86
C THR A 162 20.96 -8.22 20.38
N LEU A 163 20.04 -8.74 21.18
CA LEU A 163 19.10 -7.93 21.95
C LEU A 163 19.76 -7.57 23.29
N THR A 164 20.00 -6.30 23.52
CA THR A 164 20.49 -5.79 24.81
C THR A 164 19.32 -5.21 25.58
N GLU A 165 18.83 -5.92 26.59
CA GLU A 165 17.90 -5.36 27.57
C GLU A 165 18.70 -4.70 28.71
N HIS A 166 18.35 -3.46 29.05
CA HIS A 166 18.79 -2.82 30.28
C HIS A 166 17.75 -3.11 31.38
N ILE A 167 18.14 -3.87 32.40
CA ILE A 167 17.34 -4.08 33.60
C ILE A 167 17.87 -3.14 34.68
N ASP A 168 17.12 -2.09 34.98
CA ASP A 168 17.35 -1.28 36.17
C ASP A 168 16.74 -1.99 37.39
N VAL A 169 17.60 -2.53 38.26
CA VAL A 169 17.18 -3.12 39.54
C VAL A 169 17.31 -2.05 40.62
N GLN A 170 16.17 -1.60 41.15
CA GLN A 170 16.13 -0.75 42.33
C GLN A 170 15.95 -1.65 43.57
N ILE A 171 16.97 -1.71 44.42
CA ILE A 171 16.85 -2.32 45.75
C ILE A 171 16.31 -1.24 46.69
N VAL A 172 15.20 -1.54 47.36
CA VAL A 172 14.61 -0.69 48.39
C VAL A 172 14.84 -1.37 49.73
N ASP A 173 15.54 -0.69 50.63
CA ASP A 173 15.77 -1.12 52.04
C ASP A 173 14.50 -1.00 52.89
#